data_AF-U3GTG0-F1
#
_entry.id   AF-U3GTG0-F1
#
_cell.length_a   1.000
_cell.length_b   1.000
_cell.length_c   1.000
_cell.angle_alpha   90.00
_cell.angle_beta   90.00
_cell.angle_gamma   90.00
#
_symmetry.space_group_name_H-M   'P 1'
#
loop_
_entity.id
_entity.type
_entity.pdbx_description
1 polymer ?
#
loop_
_entity_poly.entity_id
_entity_poly.type
_entity_poly.pdbx_seq_one_letter_code
_entity_poly.pdbx_strand_id
1 'polypeptide(L)'
;MERPQGCELLAFEGEIALIIGRPAHRVQPEDAWSYVGGVTAANDLGIYDYRAQDKGSNTRSKSRDGYTPLGPDVIDASLVDPHNLRIRTWVNGHIAQEAITDEEEMIFPLSQFVADLSQHMTLEPGDVILTGTPAGSTVIFPGDTVEVEVDCPTVEGCPTSGKLSTTIVEGPGNFNASVGMLPSIDDKQREDAYGDRASAGLPEEDDLSSMDPELRALLEKVPTAGLSAQLRNKGLNQVHIEGVKSNKPGTHMVGVATTLRFLPCREDLFPALGGGYNAQKKAFDGLKEGQILVIEARNDPGSGTLGDVLALRAANLKAAGIVTDGGIRDFTPVTEVDIPVFGRTAHPAVLGRKHLPYDTDIAIGCGNTTVFPGDILVGDDDGVIVIPRALAWEVAIAAAKKEIQDEWVAERVKEGHPVDGLFPPTGEWKKAYADYLDNHPELMAALPTPPEAK
;
A
#
# COMPACT_ATOMS: atom_id res chain seq x y z
N MET A 1 -2.79 29.18 -21.41
CA MET A 1 -2.01 29.01 -20.17
C MET A 1 -0.72 28.29 -20.47
N GLU A 2 0.35 28.66 -19.78
CA GLU A 2 1.69 28.15 -20.07
C GLU A 2 2.01 26.91 -19.23
N ARG A 3 2.48 25.85 -19.90
CA ARG A 3 3.28 24.79 -19.26
C ARG A 3 4.76 25.16 -19.42
N PRO A 4 5.49 25.48 -18.35
CA PRO A 4 6.91 25.80 -18.43
C PRO A 4 7.72 24.63 -18.97
N GLN A 5 8.71 24.92 -19.81
CA GLN A 5 9.69 23.91 -20.24
C GLN A 5 10.37 23.28 -19.01
N GLY A 6 10.60 21.97 -19.04
CA GLY A 6 11.15 21.22 -17.91
C GLY A 6 10.13 20.82 -16.84
N CYS A 7 8.85 21.14 -17.02
CA CYS A 7 7.74 20.53 -16.28
C CYS A 7 7.00 19.52 -17.15
N GLU A 8 6.65 18.36 -16.60
CA GLU A 8 5.94 17.30 -17.33
C GLU A 8 4.48 17.16 -16.91
N LEU A 9 4.18 17.36 -15.62
CA LEU A 9 2.91 16.96 -15.00
C LEU A 9 2.00 18.17 -14.72
N LEU A 10 1.60 18.88 -15.78
CA LEU A 10 0.55 19.89 -15.69
C LEU A 10 -0.81 19.19 -15.77
N ALA A 11 -1.63 19.29 -14.73
CA ALA A 11 -2.99 18.77 -14.70
C ALA A 11 -4.02 19.92 -14.66
N PHE A 12 -5.24 19.64 -15.11
CA PHE A 12 -6.40 20.52 -14.95
C PHE A 12 -7.32 20.02 -13.85
N GLU A 13 -8.02 20.94 -13.22
CA GLU A 13 -9.07 20.64 -12.24
C GLU A 13 -10.25 21.55 -12.58
N GLY A 14 -11.27 20.99 -13.24
CA GLY A 14 -12.50 21.74 -13.49
C GLY A 14 -13.28 21.85 -12.20
N GLU A 15 -13.56 23.07 -11.77
CA GLU A 15 -14.21 23.36 -10.48
C GLU A 15 -15.38 24.33 -10.60
N ILE A 16 -16.28 24.25 -9.63
CA ILE A 16 -17.29 25.27 -9.41
C ILE A 16 -16.66 26.34 -8.52
N ALA A 17 -16.71 27.60 -8.96
CA ALA A 17 -16.23 28.74 -8.20
C ALA A 17 -17.40 29.51 -7.58
N LEU A 18 -17.36 29.70 -6.27
CA LEU A 18 -18.31 30.53 -5.53
C LEU A 18 -17.71 31.92 -5.36
N ILE A 19 -18.42 32.93 -5.84
CA ILE A 19 -18.05 34.34 -5.68
C ILE A 19 -18.85 34.91 -4.52
N ILE A 20 -18.17 35.37 -3.48
CA ILE A 20 -18.80 35.96 -2.30
C ILE A 20 -19.39 37.32 -2.68
N GLY A 21 -20.67 37.53 -2.37
CA GLY A 21 -21.41 38.75 -2.72
C GLY A 21 -21.53 39.76 -1.58
N ARG A 22 -21.42 39.29 -0.33
CA ARG A 22 -21.50 40.12 0.88
C ARG A 22 -20.58 39.55 1.98
N PRO A 23 -20.07 40.38 2.91
CA PRO A 23 -19.16 39.91 3.94
C PRO A 23 -19.73 38.76 4.76
N ALA A 24 -18.98 37.67 4.90
CA ALA A 24 -19.35 36.49 5.68
C ALA A 24 -18.32 36.23 6.78
N HIS A 25 -18.77 36.17 8.03
CA HIS A 25 -17.92 35.82 9.17
C HIS A 25 -18.74 35.04 10.19
N ARG A 26 -18.30 33.81 10.48
CA ARG A 26 -18.96 32.85 11.37
C ARG A 26 -20.43 32.60 11.00
N VAL A 27 -20.70 32.44 9.70
CA VAL A 27 -22.06 32.17 9.20
C VAL A 27 -22.42 30.71 9.42
N GLN A 28 -23.70 30.43 9.69
CA GLN A 28 -24.19 29.05 9.80
C GLN A 28 -24.39 28.43 8.41
N PRO A 29 -24.21 27.11 8.23
CA PRO A 29 -24.38 26.44 6.94
C PRO A 29 -25.72 26.71 6.26
N GLU A 30 -26.81 26.77 7.02
CA GLU A 30 -28.17 27.05 6.53
C GLU A 30 -28.33 28.45 5.93
N ASP A 31 -27.55 29.43 6.40
CA ASP A 31 -27.59 30.81 5.91
C ASP A 31 -26.52 31.07 4.85
N ALA A 32 -25.51 30.21 4.75
CA ALA A 32 -24.26 30.47 4.05
C ALA A 32 -24.46 30.76 2.55
N TRP A 33 -25.39 30.07 1.89
CA TRP A 33 -25.66 30.28 0.46
C TRP A 33 -26.09 31.72 0.15
N SER A 34 -26.83 32.36 1.05
CA SER A 34 -27.28 33.74 0.86
C SER A 34 -26.14 34.78 0.90
N TYR A 35 -24.91 34.36 1.22
CA TYR A 35 -23.71 35.19 1.14
C TYR A 35 -22.96 35.06 -0.19
N VAL A 36 -23.28 34.03 -0.98
CA VAL A 36 -22.74 33.83 -2.33
C VAL A 36 -23.48 34.77 -3.28
N GLY A 37 -22.74 35.60 -4.01
CA GLY A 37 -23.28 36.54 -5.00
C GLY A 37 -23.36 35.93 -6.40
N GLY A 38 -22.52 34.95 -6.69
CA GLY A 38 -22.55 34.27 -7.97
C GLY A 38 -21.74 32.98 -8.02
N VAL A 39 -22.00 32.20 -9.06
CA VAL A 39 -21.34 30.93 -9.35
C VAL A 39 -20.76 30.99 -10.76
N THR A 40 -19.54 30.50 -10.96
CA THR A 40 -18.95 30.40 -12.30
C THR A 40 -18.06 29.16 -12.41
N ALA A 41 -17.63 28.83 -13.62
CA ALA A 41 -16.63 27.80 -13.87
C ALA A 41 -15.23 28.27 -13.46
N ALA A 42 -14.39 27.36 -12.99
CA ALA A 42 -12.96 27.57 -12.82
C ALA A 42 -12.18 26.41 -13.40
N ASN A 43 -10.96 26.68 -13.84
CA ASN A 43 -10.00 25.64 -14.20
C ASN A 43 -8.75 25.82 -13.33
N ASP A 44 -8.63 25.07 -12.24
CA ASP A 44 -7.54 25.21 -11.27
C ASP A 44 -6.34 24.34 -11.65
N LEU A 45 -5.55 24.86 -12.60
CA LEU A 45 -4.37 24.19 -13.14
C LEU A 45 -3.30 23.99 -12.06
N GLY A 46 -2.59 22.87 -12.14
CA GLY A 46 -1.50 22.56 -11.21
C GLY A 46 -0.33 21.84 -11.87
N ILE A 47 0.90 22.27 -11.58
CA ILE A 47 2.11 21.51 -11.91
C ILE A 47 2.48 20.62 -10.72
N TYR A 48 2.42 19.31 -10.93
CA TYR A 48 2.73 18.33 -9.90
C TYR A 48 4.23 18.18 -9.63
N ASP A 49 5.08 18.63 -10.56
CA ASP A 49 6.54 18.66 -10.44
C ASP A 49 7.05 19.51 -9.25
N TYR A 50 6.17 20.33 -8.65
CA TYR A 50 6.47 21.14 -7.47
C TYR A 50 5.77 20.68 -6.18
N ARG A 51 4.93 19.63 -6.23
CA ARG A 51 4.19 19.15 -5.04
C ARG A 51 5.11 18.61 -3.96
N ALA A 52 6.20 17.93 -4.32
CA ALA A 52 7.13 17.34 -3.35
C ALA A 52 7.86 18.41 -2.51
N GLN A 53 8.13 19.57 -3.12
CA GLN A 53 8.87 20.70 -2.55
C GLN A 53 7.96 21.61 -1.69
N ASP A 54 6.65 21.57 -1.93
CA ASP A 54 5.64 22.40 -1.25
C ASP A 54 4.73 21.57 -0.31
N LYS A 55 5.20 20.47 0.28
CA LYS A 55 4.37 19.66 1.22
C LYS A 55 3.74 20.55 2.31
N GLY A 56 2.42 20.69 2.27
CA GLY A 56 1.63 21.54 3.19
C GLY A 56 1.24 22.93 2.63
N SER A 57 1.60 23.26 1.39
CA SER A 57 1.16 24.45 0.64
C SER A 57 0.94 24.07 -0.84
N ASN A 58 0.17 24.85 -1.59
CA ASN A 58 0.00 24.65 -3.04
C ASN A 58 0.50 25.85 -3.86
N THR A 59 1.30 26.72 -3.25
CA THR A 59 1.65 28.02 -3.85
C THR A 59 2.43 27.85 -5.16
N ARG A 60 3.49 27.03 -5.21
CA ARG A 60 4.28 26.88 -6.45
C ARG A 60 3.62 25.95 -7.47
N SER A 61 2.81 25.00 -7.01
CA SER A 61 2.11 24.05 -7.86
C SER A 61 0.90 24.68 -8.55
N LYS A 62 0.09 25.47 -7.83
CA LYS A 62 -1.19 26.01 -8.31
C LYS A 62 -1.24 27.54 -8.47
N SER A 63 -0.47 28.32 -7.71
CA SER A 63 -0.59 29.80 -7.73
C SER A 63 0.34 30.49 -8.75
N ARG A 64 0.49 29.93 -9.94
CA ARG A 64 1.24 30.57 -11.04
C ARG A 64 0.33 31.54 -11.81
N ASP A 65 0.95 32.50 -12.49
CA ASP A 65 0.21 33.45 -13.31
C ASP A 65 -0.66 32.71 -14.34
N GLY A 66 -1.97 32.95 -14.26
CA GLY A 66 -2.97 32.33 -15.13
C GLY A 66 -3.38 30.90 -14.76
N TYR A 67 -3.03 30.37 -13.59
CA TYR A 67 -3.38 28.97 -13.27
C TYR A 67 -4.80 28.77 -12.75
N THR A 68 -5.51 29.85 -12.43
CA THR A 68 -6.88 29.80 -11.95
C THR A 68 -7.77 30.77 -12.76
N PRO A 69 -7.92 30.58 -14.09
CA PRO A 69 -8.91 31.33 -14.85
C PRO A 69 -10.33 30.99 -14.38
N LEU A 70 -11.20 31.99 -14.45
CA LEU A 70 -12.61 31.89 -14.09
C LEU A 70 -13.50 32.14 -15.32
N GLY A 71 -14.69 31.56 -15.29
CA GLY A 71 -15.61 31.45 -16.42
C GLY A 71 -16.11 32.80 -16.92
N PRO A 72 -16.44 32.88 -18.23
CA PRO A 72 -16.69 34.16 -18.89
C PRO A 72 -17.92 34.87 -18.32
N ASP A 73 -18.91 34.10 -17.86
CA ASP A 73 -20.13 34.62 -17.25
C ASP A 73 -20.29 34.10 -15.81
N VAL A 74 -21.08 34.83 -15.03
CA VAL A 74 -21.41 34.50 -13.63
C VAL A 74 -22.91 34.25 -13.53
N ILE A 75 -23.28 33.09 -13.00
CA ILE A 75 -24.64 32.73 -12.65
C ILE A 75 -24.99 33.44 -11.35
N ASP A 76 -26.11 34.17 -11.32
CA ASP A 76 -26.64 34.77 -10.09
C ASP A 76 -27.05 33.66 -9.10
N ALA A 77 -26.36 33.59 -7.97
CA ALA A 77 -26.57 32.54 -6.97
C ALA A 77 -27.97 32.59 -6.33
N SER A 78 -28.66 33.74 -6.40
CA SER A 78 -30.04 33.88 -5.89
C SER A 78 -31.09 33.18 -6.76
N LEU A 79 -30.73 32.81 -8.00
CA LEU A 79 -31.61 32.15 -8.95
C LEU A 79 -31.47 30.62 -8.96
N VAL A 80 -30.47 30.07 -8.25
CA VAL A 80 -30.12 28.65 -8.30
C VAL A 80 -30.02 28.04 -6.91
N ASP A 81 -30.24 26.73 -6.84
CA ASP A 81 -30.07 25.93 -5.63
C ASP A 81 -28.64 25.34 -5.61
N PRO A 82 -27.88 25.46 -4.50
CA PRO A 82 -26.53 24.90 -4.39
C PRO A 82 -26.47 23.38 -4.60
N HIS A 83 -27.59 22.67 -4.54
CA HIS A 83 -27.66 21.22 -4.73
C HIS A 83 -27.95 20.78 -6.18
N ASN A 84 -28.15 21.73 -7.10
CA ASN A 84 -28.60 21.43 -8.47
C ASN A 84 -27.68 22.04 -9.54
N LEU A 85 -26.44 22.38 -9.20
CA LEU A 85 -25.45 22.82 -10.16
C LEU A 85 -24.82 21.60 -10.83
N ARG A 86 -24.48 21.74 -12.10
CA ARG A 86 -23.74 20.73 -12.84
C ARG A 86 -22.46 21.34 -13.37
N ILE A 87 -21.38 20.60 -13.25
CA ILE A 87 -20.08 20.92 -13.86
C ILE A 87 -19.75 19.91 -14.94
N ARG A 88 -19.19 20.40 -16.05
CA ARG A 88 -18.60 19.57 -17.10
C ARG A 88 -17.26 20.14 -17.52
N THR A 89 -16.30 19.24 -17.71
CA THR A 89 -14.98 19.56 -18.23
C THR A 89 -14.70 18.72 -19.46
N TRP A 90 -14.24 19.38 -20.52
CA TRP A 90 -13.80 18.72 -21.75
C TRP A 90 -12.32 18.94 -21.97
N VAL A 91 -11.62 17.90 -22.41
CA VAL A 91 -10.26 18.00 -22.95
C VAL A 91 -10.33 17.66 -24.44
N ASN A 92 -9.97 18.63 -25.28
CA ASN A 92 -10.03 18.50 -26.74
C ASN A 92 -11.41 18.03 -27.25
N GLY A 93 -12.48 18.53 -26.63
CA GLY A 93 -13.87 18.20 -26.97
C GLY A 93 -14.40 16.88 -26.40
N HIS A 94 -13.58 16.08 -25.71
CA HIS A 94 -14.02 14.86 -25.03
C HIS A 94 -14.33 15.17 -23.56
N ILE A 95 -15.47 14.70 -23.05
CA ILE A 95 -15.81 14.84 -21.63
C ILE A 95 -14.76 14.08 -20.80
N ALA A 96 -14.08 14.82 -19.93
CA ALA A 96 -13.15 14.27 -18.96
C ALA A 96 -13.77 14.24 -17.55
N GLN A 97 -14.65 15.20 -17.24
CA GLN A 97 -15.34 15.29 -15.95
C GLN A 97 -16.79 15.70 -16.18
N GLU A 98 -17.70 15.10 -15.42
CA GLU A 98 -19.11 15.48 -15.34
C GLU A 98 -19.63 15.11 -13.96
N ALA A 99 -20.24 16.07 -13.26
CA ALA A 99 -20.79 15.88 -11.93
C ALA A 99 -21.91 16.88 -11.63
N ILE A 100 -22.75 16.56 -10.66
CA ILE A 100 -23.79 17.42 -10.10
C ILE A 100 -23.55 17.65 -8.61
N THR A 101 -24.09 18.73 -8.05
CA THR A 101 -23.83 19.12 -6.66
C THR A 101 -24.82 18.57 -5.64
N ASP A 102 -25.41 17.41 -5.92
CA ASP A 102 -26.36 16.77 -5.02
C ASP A 102 -25.69 16.14 -3.79
N GLU A 103 -26.50 15.59 -2.87
CA GLU A 103 -26.00 14.98 -1.63
C GLU A 103 -25.24 13.67 -1.86
N GLU A 104 -25.40 13.01 -3.02
CA GLU A 104 -24.76 11.73 -3.31
C GLU A 104 -23.35 11.93 -3.90
N GLU A 105 -23.17 12.96 -4.75
CA GLU A 105 -21.89 13.24 -5.41
C GLU A 105 -20.96 14.18 -4.61
N MET A 106 -21.50 15.02 -3.72
CA MET A 106 -20.70 15.95 -2.93
C MET A 106 -20.26 15.37 -1.58
N ILE A 107 -18.95 15.31 -1.34
CA ILE A 107 -18.38 14.97 -0.01
C ILE A 107 -18.77 16.02 1.04
N PHE A 108 -18.76 17.30 0.65
CA PHE A 108 -19.15 18.44 1.48
C PHE A 108 -20.07 19.37 0.67
N PRO A 109 -21.24 19.75 1.19
CA PRO A 109 -22.13 20.69 0.49
C PRO A 109 -21.46 22.06 0.24
N LEU A 110 -21.84 22.74 -0.84
CA LEU A 110 -21.27 24.05 -1.22
C LEU A 110 -21.37 25.11 -0.10
N SER A 111 -22.50 25.11 0.62
CA SER A 111 -22.73 26.00 1.76
C SER A 111 -21.75 25.76 2.91
N GLN A 112 -21.27 24.53 3.09
CA GLN A 112 -20.32 24.17 4.12
C GLN A 112 -18.97 24.87 3.91
N PHE A 113 -18.47 25.01 2.67
CA PHE A 113 -17.21 25.69 2.41
C PHE A 113 -17.22 27.14 2.90
N VAL A 114 -18.31 27.87 2.62
CA VAL A 114 -18.48 29.26 3.07
C VAL A 114 -18.58 29.32 4.59
N ALA A 115 -19.40 28.47 5.21
CA ALA A 115 -19.55 28.44 6.66
C ALA A 115 -18.23 28.12 7.37
N ASP A 116 -17.52 27.08 6.92
CA ASP A 116 -16.25 26.63 7.50
C ASP A 116 -15.16 27.70 7.40
N LEU A 117 -14.88 28.22 6.19
CA LEU A 117 -13.87 29.27 6.01
C LEU A 117 -14.21 30.53 6.81
N SER A 118 -15.49 30.91 6.87
CA SER A 118 -15.93 32.10 7.59
C SER A 118 -15.70 32.01 9.12
N GLN A 119 -15.51 30.81 9.69
CA GLN A 119 -15.18 30.66 11.11
C GLN A 119 -13.78 31.19 11.44
N HIS A 120 -12.89 31.15 10.45
CA HIS A 120 -11.47 31.45 10.59
C HIS A 120 -11.12 32.85 10.08
N MET A 121 -11.83 33.34 9.06
CA MET A 121 -11.59 34.65 8.45
C MET A 121 -12.89 35.30 8.01
N THR A 122 -12.87 36.61 7.78
CA THR A 122 -13.98 37.28 7.07
C THR A 122 -13.76 37.04 5.58
N LEU A 123 -14.78 36.50 4.92
CA LEU A 123 -14.84 36.43 3.47
C LEU A 123 -15.46 37.73 2.96
N GLU A 124 -14.77 38.43 2.07
CA GLU A 124 -15.18 39.72 1.53
C GLU A 124 -15.86 39.59 0.17
N PRO A 125 -16.70 40.56 -0.24
CA PRO A 125 -17.25 40.59 -1.59
C PRO A 125 -16.16 40.53 -2.66
N GLY A 126 -16.29 39.58 -3.57
CA GLY A 126 -15.30 39.31 -4.62
C GLY A 126 -14.29 38.21 -4.28
N ASP A 127 -14.24 37.73 -3.03
CA ASP A 127 -13.49 36.52 -2.72
C ASP A 127 -14.07 35.33 -3.48
N VAL A 128 -13.19 34.45 -3.95
CA VAL A 128 -13.55 33.27 -4.73
C VAL A 128 -13.14 32.02 -3.98
N ILE A 129 -14.08 31.10 -3.82
CA ILE A 129 -13.86 29.79 -3.21
C ILE A 129 -14.00 28.75 -4.31
N LEU A 130 -12.96 27.94 -4.52
CA LEU A 130 -13.02 26.77 -5.38
C LEU A 130 -13.43 25.55 -4.54
N THR A 131 -14.30 24.71 -5.09
CA THR A 131 -15.07 23.71 -4.31
C THR A 131 -14.52 22.30 -4.44
N GLY A 132 -13.39 22.12 -5.10
CA GLY A 132 -12.85 20.83 -5.49
C GLY A 132 -13.32 20.39 -6.88
N THR A 133 -12.62 19.39 -7.38
CA THR A 133 -12.76 18.85 -8.73
C THR A 133 -13.39 17.44 -8.70
N PRO A 134 -14.29 17.10 -9.65
CA PRO A 134 -14.74 15.73 -9.83
C PRO A 134 -13.61 14.78 -10.29
N ALA A 135 -13.87 13.47 -10.25
CA ALA A 135 -12.98 12.48 -10.85
C ALA A 135 -12.76 12.74 -12.36
N GLY A 136 -11.58 12.37 -12.87
CA GLY A 136 -11.23 12.53 -14.28
C GLY A 136 -10.25 13.67 -14.59
N SER A 137 -9.74 14.36 -13.57
CA SER A 137 -8.54 15.22 -13.70
C SER A 137 -7.33 14.38 -14.11
N THR A 138 -6.54 14.87 -15.07
CA THR A 138 -5.33 14.19 -15.54
C THR A 138 -4.36 15.18 -16.20
N VAL A 139 -3.19 14.68 -16.62
CA VAL A 139 -2.13 15.46 -17.26
C VAL A 139 -2.55 15.92 -18.67
N ILE A 140 -2.26 17.20 -18.96
CA ILE A 140 -2.50 17.86 -20.25
C ILE A 140 -1.20 18.44 -20.82
N PHE A 141 -1.17 18.57 -22.14
CA PHE A 141 0.02 18.91 -22.91
C PHE A 141 -0.16 20.21 -23.70
N PRO A 142 0.95 20.92 -24.04
CA PRO A 142 0.92 21.99 -25.01
C PRO A 142 0.22 21.57 -26.30
N GLY A 143 -0.78 22.35 -26.73
CA GLY A 143 -1.68 22.04 -27.83
C GLY A 143 -3.08 21.62 -27.36
N ASP A 144 -3.22 21.11 -26.14
CA ASP A 144 -4.53 20.73 -25.59
C ASP A 144 -5.37 21.97 -25.26
N THR A 145 -6.69 21.80 -25.36
CA THR A 145 -7.68 22.79 -24.90
C THR A 145 -8.60 22.16 -23.88
N VAL A 146 -8.66 22.78 -22.70
CA VAL A 146 -9.56 22.41 -21.61
C VAL A 146 -10.71 23.40 -21.57
N GLU A 147 -11.95 22.91 -21.66
CA GLU A 147 -13.14 23.72 -21.50
C GLU A 147 -13.85 23.32 -20.21
N VAL A 148 -14.22 24.29 -19.36
CA VAL A 148 -15.03 24.04 -18.15
C VAL A 148 -16.32 24.84 -18.24
N GLU A 149 -17.46 24.22 -17.92
CA GLU A 149 -18.76 24.89 -17.86
C GLU A 149 -19.49 24.48 -16.59
N VAL A 150 -20.12 25.46 -15.95
CA VAL A 150 -21.09 25.24 -14.88
C VAL A 150 -22.46 25.70 -15.37
N ASP A 151 -23.48 24.86 -15.24
CA ASP A 151 -24.86 25.20 -15.54
C ASP A 151 -25.83 24.74 -14.44
N CYS A 152 -27.05 25.30 -14.42
CA CYS A 152 -28.13 24.83 -13.56
C CYS A 152 -29.31 24.38 -14.42
N PRO A 153 -29.36 23.09 -14.81
CA PRO A 153 -30.35 22.61 -15.78
C PRO A 153 -31.78 22.54 -15.21
N THR A 154 -31.95 22.63 -13.89
CA THR A 154 -33.26 22.55 -13.20
C THR A 154 -34.01 23.88 -13.17
N VAL A 155 -33.33 25.00 -13.47
CA VAL A 155 -33.91 26.35 -13.48
C VAL A 155 -34.34 26.74 -14.89
N GLU A 156 -35.50 27.39 -15.03
CA GLU A 156 -35.99 27.87 -16.31
C GLU A 156 -34.97 28.80 -16.99
N GLY A 157 -34.67 28.52 -18.27
CA GLY A 157 -33.63 29.24 -19.02
C GLY A 157 -32.23 28.64 -18.88
N CYS A 158 -32.04 27.62 -18.03
CA CYS A 158 -30.79 26.87 -17.86
C CYS A 158 -29.56 27.80 -17.75
N PRO A 159 -29.47 28.64 -16.70
CA PRO A 159 -28.37 29.58 -16.57
C PRO A 159 -27.03 28.83 -16.61
N THR A 160 -26.06 29.41 -17.32
CA THR A 160 -24.73 28.84 -17.58
C THR A 160 -23.67 29.90 -17.36
N SER A 161 -22.49 29.48 -16.90
CA SER A 161 -21.28 30.29 -16.86
C SER A 161 -20.68 30.54 -18.25
N GLY A 162 -21.22 29.89 -19.28
CA GLY A 162 -20.54 29.70 -20.56
C GLY A 162 -19.33 28.77 -20.42
N LYS A 163 -18.72 28.42 -21.55
CA LYS A 163 -17.51 27.60 -21.58
C LYS A 163 -16.27 28.45 -21.33
N LEU A 164 -15.61 28.20 -20.21
CA LEU A 164 -14.25 28.67 -19.94
C LEU A 164 -13.24 27.86 -20.75
N SER A 165 -12.77 28.40 -21.88
CA SER A 165 -11.80 27.73 -22.74
C SER A 165 -10.35 28.11 -22.40
N THR A 166 -9.54 27.09 -22.11
CA THR A 166 -8.15 27.21 -21.69
C THR A 166 -7.24 26.42 -22.63
N THR A 167 -6.54 27.09 -23.55
CA THR A 167 -5.55 26.44 -24.42
C THR A 167 -4.18 26.41 -23.77
N ILE A 168 -3.53 25.25 -23.76
CA ILE A 168 -2.20 25.07 -23.19
C ILE A 168 -1.14 25.33 -24.25
N VAL A 169 -0.15 26.14 -23.90
CA VAL A 169 1.02 26.44 -24.73
C VAL A 169 2.29 26.15 -23.96
N GLU A 170 3.39 25.89 -24.66
CA GLU A 170 4.69 25.78 -24.02
C GLU A 170 5.20 27.17 -23.63
N GLY A 171 5.59 27.33 -22.36
CA GLY A 171 6.16 28.55 -21.81
C GLY A 171 7.65 28.37 -21.42
N PRO A 172 8.35 29.46 -21.09
CA PRO A 172 9.78 29.41 -20.75
C PRO A 172 10.05 28.63 -19.45
N GLY A 173 11.04 27.74 -19.49
CA GLY A 173 11.47 26.89 -18.37
C GLY A 173 12.67 27.40 -17.58
N ASN A 174 12.88 28.72 -17.53
CA ASN A 174 14.10 29.34 -17.00
C ASN A 174 14.16 29.35 -15.45
N PHE A 175 13.92 28.20 -14.82
CA PHE A 175 14.04 28.04 -13.38
C PHE A 175 15.50 28.14 -12.95
N ASN A 176 15.78 29.02 -12.00
CA ASN A 176 17.13 29.29 -11.54
C ASN A 176 17.44 28.48 -10.27
N ALA A 177 18.25 27.43 -10.42
CA ALA A 177 18.69 26.56 -9.32
C ALA A 177 19.47 27.29 -8.21
N SER A 178 20.04 28.48 -8.49
CA SER A 178 20.70 29.30 -7.47
C SER A 178 19.72 30.10 -6.60
N VAL A 179 18.46 30.22 -7.03
CA VAL A 179 17.40 30.94 -6.30
C VAL A 179 16.50 29.99 -5.51
N GLY A 180 16.15 28.83 -6.09
CA GLY A 180 15.25 27.89 -5.46
C GLY A 180 15.27 26.49 -6.08
N MET A 181 14.40 25.62 -5.54
CA MET A 181 14.26 24.25 -6.02
C MET A 181 13.73 24.22 -7.45
N LEU A 182 14.22 23.26 -8.23
CA LEU A 182 13.77 22.99 -9.59
C LEU A 182 12.56 22.02 -9.58
N PRO A 183 11.82 21.91 -10.70
CA PRO A 183 10.82 20.87 -10.89
C PRO A 183 11.45 19.49 -10.67
N SER A 184 10.73 18.58 -9.99
CA SER A 184 11.17 17.21 -9.72
C SER A 184 9.96 16.29 -9.72
N ILE A 185 10.14 15.09 -10.27
CA ILE A 185 9.08 14.08 -10.40
C ILE A 185 9.60 12.75 -9.85
N ASP A 186 8.80 12.11 -9.01
CA ASP A 186 8.90 10.68 -8.68
C ASP A 186 7.63 9.93 -9.13
N ASP A 187 7.61 8.61 -8.96
CA ASP A 187 6.46 7.75 -9.27
C ASP A 187 5.18 8.20 -8.55
N LYS A 188 5.29 8.73 -7.33
CA LYS A 188 4.14 9.19 -6.57
C LYS A 188 3.52 10.43 -7.18
N GLN A 189 4.32 11.41 -7.61
CA GLN A 189 3.77 12.58 -8.32
C GLN A 189 3.16 12.21 -9.67
N ARG A 190 3.73 11.24 -10.40
CA ARG A 190 3.12 10.73 -11.65
C ARG A 190 1.76 10.10 -11.39
N GLU A 191 1.69 9.21 -10.42
CA GLU A 191 0.45 8.54 -10.03
C GLU A 191 -0.62 9.56 -9.58
N ASP A 192 -0.26 10.51 -8.72
CA ASP A 192 -1.20 11.54 -8.26
C ASP A 192 -1.68 12.46 -9.41
N ALA A 193 -0.85 12.71 -10.43
CA ALA A 193 -1.18 13.58 -11.56
C ALA A 193 -2.06 12.89 -12.60
N TYR A 194 -1.88 11.58 -12.81
CA TYR A 194 -2.69 10.79 -13.73
C TYR A 194 -3.94 10.19 -13.07
N GLY A 195 -4.02 10.22 -11.74
CA GLY A 195 -5.12 9.70 -10.93
C GLY A 195 -4.91 8.24 -10.49
N ASP A 196 -4.16 7.47 -11.26
CA ASP A 196 -3.78 6.10 -10.91
C ASP A 196 -2.46 5.67 -11.60
N ARG A 197 -1.88 4.59 -11.08
CA ARG A 197 -0.55 4.09 -11.48
C ARG A 197 -0.52 3.55 -12.91
N ALA A 198 -1.60 2.90 -13.35
CA ALA A 198 -1.70 2.33 -14.69
C ALA A 198 -1.81 3.44 -15.74
N SER A 199 -2.64 4.44 -15.49
CA SER A 199 -2.77 5.65 -16.31
C SER A 199 -1.47 6.46 -16.36
N ALA A 200 -0.67 6.43 -15.28
CA ALA A 200 0.67 7.02 -15.24
C ALA A 200 1.74 6.27 -16.06
N GLY A 201 1.40 5.11 -16.64
CA GLY A 201 2.33 4.25 -17.37
C GLY A 201 3.40 3.61 -16.47
N LEU A 202 3.14 3.55 -15.16
CA LEU A 202 4.02 2.93 -14.18
C LEU A 202 3.68 1.43 -14.07
N PRO A 203 4.67 0.55 -13.83
CA PRO A 203 4.41 -0.86 -13.60
C PRO A 203 3.52 -1.04 -12.36
N GLU A 204 2.62 -2.04 -12.35
CA GLU A 204 1.91 -2.43 -11.12
C GLU A 204 2.92 -2.62 -9.99
N GLU A 205 2.58 -2.17 -8.77
CA GLU A 205 3.40 -2.51 -7.61
C GLU A 205 3.46 -4.04 -7.50
N ASP A 206 4.62 -4.58 -7.14
CA ASP A 206 4.74 -6.00 -6.82
C ASP A 206 3.68 -6.34 -5.78
N ASP A 207 2.76 -7.26 -6.11
CA ASP A 207 1.81 -7.78 -5.14
C ASP A 207 2.59 -8.58 -4.08
N LEU A 208 3.05 -7.86 -3.06
CA LEU A 208 3.75 -8.41 -1.91
C LEU A 208 2.84 -9.33 -1.08
N SER A 209 1.55 -9.46 -1.40
CA SER A 209 0.64 -10.37 -0.70
C SER A 209 0.52 -11.76 -1.31
N SER A 210 1.02 -11.97 -2.53
CA SER A 210 1.01 -13.27 -3.21
C SER A 210 2.42 -13.83 -3.45
N MET A 211 2.48 -15.11 -3.81
CA MET A 211 3.70 -15.85 -4.12
C MET A 211 3.44 -16.75 -5.32
N ASP A 212 4.46 -16.88 -6.17
CA ASP A 212 4.43 -17.77 -7.32
C ASP A 212 4.11 -19.23 -6.88
N PRO A 213 3.12 -19.90 -7.49
CA PRO A 213 2.75 -21.26 -7.13
C PRO A 213 3.86 -22.31 -7.31
N GLU A 214 4.76 -22.14 -8.30
CA GLU A 214 5.89 -23.03 -8.50
C GLU A 214 6.95 -22.83 -7.41
N LEU A 215 7.22 -21.58 -7.03
CA LEU A 215 8.09 -21.27 -5.89
C LEU A 215 7.52 -21.88 -4.60
N ARG A 216 6.21 -21.73 -4.38
CA ARG A 216 5.51 -22.34 -3.23
C ARG A 216 5.70 -23.85 -3.20
N ALA A 217 5.41 -24.53 -4.30
CA ALA A 217 5.52 -25.98 -4.40
C ALA A 217 6.95 -26.50 -4.23
N LEU A 218 7.95 -25.68 -4.60
CA LEU A 218 9.36 -25.98 -4.35
C LEU A 218 9.70 -25.83 -2.87
N LEU A 219 9.35 -24.70 -2.24
CA LEU A 219 9.59 -24.45 -0.82
C LEU A 219 8.85 -25.43 0.09
N GLU A 220 7.71 -25.97 -0.34
CA GLU A 220 6.98 -27.03 0.38
C GLU A 220 7.75 -28.34 0.50
N LYS A 221 8.80 -28.55 -0.30
CA LYS A 221 9.60 -29.78 -0.33
C LYS A 221 10.97 -29.63 0.32
N VAL A 222 11.36 -28.42 0.70
CA VAL A 222 12.72 -28.13 1.17
C VAL A 222 12.68 -27.86 2.68
N PRO A 223 13.52 -28.53 3.48
CA PRO A 223 13.56 -28.32 4.93
C PRO A 223 14.14 -26.96 5.30
N THR A 224 13.71 -26.40 6.44
CA THR A 224 14.21 -25.11 6.95
C THR A 224 15.73 -25.12 7.17
N ALA A 225 16.30 -26.26 7.58
CA ALA A 225 17.74 -26.43 7.74
C ALA A 225 18.52 -26.20 6.43
N GLY A 226 18.00 -26.74 5.31
CA GLY A 226 18.59 -26.55 3.98
C GLY A 226 18.53 -25.09 3.53
N LEU A 227 17.38 -24.43 3.72
CA LEU A 227 17.19 -23.01 3.41
C LEU A 227 18.13 -22.11 4.23
N SER A 228 18.24 -22.38 5.54
CA SER A 228 19.15 -21.70 6.46
C SER A 228 20.61 -21.80 6.01
N ALA A 229 21.06 -22.99 5.59
CA ALA A 229 22.42 -23.19 5.07
C ALA A 229 22.69 -22.37 3.80
N GLN A 230 21.73 -22.29 2.87
CA GLN A 230 21.88 -21.49 1.65
C GLN A 230 21.90 -19.98 1.91
N LEU A 231 21.04 -19.50 2.81
CA LEU A 231 21.04 -18.10 3.24
C LEU A 231 22.36 -17.73 3.93
N ARG A 232 22.90 -18.63 4.77
CA ARG A 232 24.21 -18.44 5.40
C ARG A 232 25.35 -18.33 4.38
N ASN A 233 25.32 -19.13 3.31
CA ASN A 233 26.31 -19.02 2.22
C ASN A 233 26.28 -17.65 1.52
N LYS A 234 25.16 -16.93 1.62
CA LYS A 234 24.99 -15.55 1.14
C LYS A 234 25.34 -14.49 2.19
N GLY A 235 25.83 -14.90 3.36
CA GLY A 235 26.15 -14.00 4.47
C GLY A 235 24.96 -13.65 5.37
N LEU A 236 23.77 -14.23 5.13
CA LEU A 236 22.56 -13.98 5.92
C LEU A 236 22.46 -15.01 7.05
N ASN A 237 22.75 -14.59 8.27
CA ASN A 237 22.77 -15.48 9.45
C ASN A 237 21.52 -15.30 10.33
N GLN A 238 20.96 -14.09 10.41
CA GLN A 238 19.80 -13.75 11.24
C GLN A 238 18.50 -13.91 10.45
N VAL A 239 18.22 -15.14 10.04
CA VAL A 239 17.07 -15.51 9.19
C VAL A 239 16.09 -16.42 9.90
N HIS A 240 16.37 -16.84 11.13
CA HIS A 240 15.55 -17.77 11.90
C HIS A 240 14.81 -17.03 13.02
N ILE A 241 13.49 -17.16 13.08
CA ILE A 241 12.70 -16.56 14.17
C ILE A 241 12.97 -17.36 15.46
N GLU A 242 13.73 -16.76 16.37
CA GLU A 242 14.23 -17.46 17.55
C GLU A 242 13.13 -17.76 18.58
N GLY A 243 13.17 -18.98 19.13
CA GLY A 243 12.39 -19.36 20.29
C GLY A 243 10.93 -19.70 20.02
N VAL A 244 10.47 -19.63 18.78
CA VAL A 244 9.15 -20.12 18.37
C VAL A 244 9.21 -21.61 18.07
N LYS A 245 8.12 -22.31 18.35
CA LYS A 245 7.95 -23.73 18.04
C LYS A 245 6.54 -23.96 17.51
N SER A 246 6.39 -24.96 16.65
CA SER A 246 5.06 -25.38 16.23
C SER A 246 4.23 -25.84 17.43
N ASN A 247 2.94 -25.49 17.44
CA ASN A 247 1.97 -26.00 18.39
C ASN A 247 1.48 -27.42 18.08
N LYS A 248 1.89 -27.99 16.93
CA LYS A 248 1.55 -29.33 16.45
C LYS A 248 2.76 -29.99 15.75
N PRO A 249 3.26 -31.16 16.21
CA PRO A 249 4.36 -31.85 15.54
C PRO A 249 4.03 -32.20 14.09
N GLY A 250 5.04 -32.17 13.21
CA GLY A 250 4.89 -32.41 11.78
C GLY A 250 4.20 -31.27 11.03
N THR A 251 4.15 -30.08 11.64
CA THR A 251 3.58 -28.90 10.97
C THR A 251 4.56 -28.43 9.90
N HIS A 252 4.03 -28.12 8.73
CA HIS A 252 4.76 -27.46 7.66
C HIS A 252 3.99 -26.21 7.22
N MET A 253 4.70 -25.14 6.92
CA MET A 253 4.12 -23.84 6.60
C MET A 253 4.95 -23.15 5.52
N VAL A 254 4.30 -22.67 4.46
CA VAL A 254 4.92 -21.83 3.42
C VAL A 254 3.95 -20.71 3.04
N GLY A 255 4.43 -19.47 3.07
CA GLY A 255 3.59 -18.32 2.76
C GLY A 255 4.34 -17.00 2.80
N VAL A 256 3.56 -15.93 2.71
CA VAL A 256 4.06 -14.56 2.58
C VAL A 256 3.79 -13.75 3.83
N ALA A 257 4.78 -13.03 4.34
CA ALA A 257 4.64 -12.24 5.56
C ALA A 257 3.62 -11.09 5.42
N THR A 258 2.72 -10.99 6.39
CA THR A 258 2.13 -9.72 6.85
C THR A 258 2.45 -9.59 8.34
N THR A 259 2.54 -8.37 8.86
CA THR A 259 3.15 -8.11 10.17
C THR A 259 2.20 -7.39 11.11
N LEU A 260 2.32 -7.70 12.40
CA LEU A 260 1.63 -7.05 13.49
C LEU A 260 2.60 -6.80 14.63
N ARG A 261 2.68 -5.56 15.10
CA ARG A 261 3.58 -5.16 16.18
C ARG A 261 2.82 -4.83 17.45
N PHE A 262 3.29 -5.39 18.56
CA PHE A 262 2.77 -5.11 19.90
C PHE A 262 3.73 -4.22 20.69
N LEU A 263 3.21 -3.14 21.25
CA LEU A 263 3.91 -2.30 22.23
C LEU A 263 3.76 -2.88 23.65
N PRO A 264 4.62 -2.45 24.61
CA PRO A 264 4.35 -2.63 26.04
C PRO A 264 2.98 -2.05 26.37
N CYS A 265 2.18 -2.82 27.12
CA CYS A 265 0.88 -2.31 27.53
C CYS A 265 1.04 -1.09 28.43
N ARG A 266 0.15 -0.12 28.22
CA ARG A 266 -0.06 1.05 29.06
C ARG A 266 -1.55 1.10 29.38
N GLU A 267 -1.89 1.01 30.64
CA GLU A 267 -3.27 0.93 31.11
C GLU A 267 -4.09 2.16 30.71
N ASP A 268 -3.46 3.33 30.59
CA ASP A 268 -4.12 4.57 30.14
C ASP A 268 -4.43 4.57 28.63
N LEU A 269 -3.66 3.85 27.83
CA LEU A 269 -3.84 3.77 26.37
C LEU A 269 -4.76 2.62 25.94
N PHE A 270 -4.85 1.57 26.75
CA PHE A 270 -5.61 0.37 26.40
C PHE A 270 -7.10 0.62 26.09
N PRO A 271 -7.84 1.50 26.81
CA PRO A 271 -9.23 1.79 26.47
C PRO A 271 -9.42 2.34 25.05
N ALA A 272 -8.47 3.16 24.57
CA ALA A 272 -8.55 3.80 23.26
C ALA A 272 -8.02 2.90 22.12
N LEU A 273 -6.99 2.09 22.39
CA LEU A 273 -6.23 1.38 21.35
C LEU A 273 -6.33 -0.15 21.44
N GLY A 274 -6.57 -0.69 22.64
CA GLY A 274 -6.58 -2.13 22.91
C GLY A 274 -7.97 -2.77 22.86
N GLY A 275 -9.04 -2.00 23.05
CA GLY A 275 -10.44 -2.46 22.95
C GLY A 275 -10.99 -2.44 21.51
N GLY A 276 -12.26 -2.84 21.35
CA GLY A 276 -12.98 -2.66 20.08
C GLY A 276 -12.35 -3.36 18.88
N TYR A 277 -12.42 -2.72 17.70
CA TYR A 277 -11.80 -3.16 16.45
C TYR A 277 -10.36 -2.62 16.33
N ASN A 278 -9.50 -3.11 17.22
CA ASN A 278 -8.09 -2.71 17.34
C ASN A 278 -7.20 -3.24 16.20
N ALA A 279 -5.91 -2.86 16.21
CA ALA A 279 -4.93 -3.30 15.22
C ALA A 279 -4.78 -4.83 15.10
N GLN A 280 -4.93 -5.59 16.20
CA GLN A 280 -4.90 -7.05 16.14
C GLN A 280 -6.07 -7.58 15.32
N LYS A 281 -7.30 -7.16 15.61
CA LYS A 281 -8.48 -7.62 14.86
C LYS A 281 -8.42 -7.20 13.39
N LYS A 282 -7.97 -5.97 13.11
CA LYS A 282 -7.72 -5.49 11.74
C LYS A 282 -6.73 -6.37 11.00
N ALA A 283 -5.61 -6.74 11.64
CA ALA A 283 -4.63 -7.63 11.05
C ALA A 283 -5.22 -9.01 10.72
N PHE A 284 -5.99 -9.61 11.64
CA PHE A 284 -6.64 -10.90 11.40
C PHE A 284 -7.74 -10.84 10.34
N ASP A 285 -8.54 -9.78 10.29
CA ASP A 285 -9.60 -9.61 9.29
C ASP A 285 -9.07 -9.22 7.90
N GLY A 286 -7.89 -8.61 7.84
CA GLY A 286 -7.22 -8.21 6.60
C GLY A 286 -6.36 -9.31 5.94
N LEU A 287 -6.23 -10.48 6.57
CA LEU A 287 -5.45 -11.60 6.03
C LEU A 287 -6.01 -12.07 4.67
N LYS A 288 -5.09 -12.33 3.74
CA LYS A 288 -5.39 -12.94 2.44
C LYS A 288 -4.94 -14.40 2.39
N GLU A 289 -5.47 -15.14 1.40
CA GLU A 289 -5.09 -16.53 1.13
C GLU A 289 -3.58 -16.64 0.91
N GLY A 290 -2.92 -17.59 1.59
CA GLY A 290 -1.48 -17.82 1.47
C GLY A 290 -0.57 -16.92 2.31
N GLN A 291 -1.11 -15.94 3.06
CA GLN A 291 -0.31 -15.09 3.95
C GLN A 291 -0.02 -15.74 5.31
N ILE A 292 1.09 -15.35 5.92
CA ILE A 292 1.49 -15.70 7.27
C ILE A 292 1.50 -14.43 8.12
N LEU A 293 0.69 -14.40 9.17
CA LEU A 293 0.71 -13.29 10.11
C LEU A 293 1.87 -13.46 11.09
N VAL A 294 2.82 -12.53 11.08
CA VAL A 294 3.97 -12.50 11.98
C VAL A 294 3.76 -11.44 13.05
N ILE A 295 3.75 -11.86 14.32
CA ILE A 295 3.41 -11.02 15.47
C ILE A 295 4.66 -10.77 16.31
N GLU A 296 5.16 -9.53 16.27
CA GLU A 296 6.20 -9.07 17.21
C GLU A 296 5.56 -8.75 18.56
N ALA A 297 5.84 -9.59 19.55
CA ALA A 297 5.51 -9.45 20.95
C ALA A 297 6.71 -9.04 21.81
N ARG A 298 7.76 -8.49 21.16
CA ARG A 298 9.02 -8.04 21.79
C ARG A 298 9.74 -9.18 22.52
N ASN A 299 9.57 -10.41 22.03
CA ASN A 299 10.09 -11.63 22.64
C ASN A 299 9.60 -11.85 24.10
N ASP A 300 8.43 -11.30 24.50
CA ASP A 300 7.84 -11.47 25.83
C ASP A 300 6.66 -12.46 25.79
N PRO A 301 6.84 -13.71 26.25
CA PRO A 301 5.80 -14.73 26.22
C PRO A 301 4.80 -14.64 27.40
N GLY A 302 4.88 -13.61 28.24
CA GLY A 302 4.10 -13.49 29.48
C GLY A 302 2.63 -13.09 29.33
N SER A 303 2.09 -13.14 28.11
CA SER A 303 0.68 -12.94 27.79
C SER A 303 0.34 -13.53 26.40
N GLY A 304 -0.91 -13.90 26.19
CA GLY A 304 -1.39 -14.37 24.89
C GLY A 304 -1.41 -13.24 23.84
N THR A 305 -0.90 -13.52 22.64
CA THR A 305 -0.99 -12.65 21.45
C THR A 305 -1.92 -13.21 20.38
N LEU A 306 -2.38 -14.44 20.58
CA LEU A 306 -3.27 -15.21 19.74
C LEU A 306 -4.20 -16.03 20.65
N GLY A 307 -5.41 -16.33 20.17
CA GLY A 307 -6.32 -17.32 20.74
C GLY A 307 -7.08 -18.05 19.63
N ASP A 308 -7.91 -19.01 20.01
CA ASP A 308 -8.68 -19.89 19.12
C ASP A 308 -9.55 -19.13 18.11
N VAL A 309 -10.30 -18.11 18.53
CA VAL A 309 -11.18 -17.32 17.65
C VAL A 309 -10.40 -16.63 16.53
N LEU A 310 -9.22 -16.09 16.86
CA LEU A 310 -8.37 -15.40 15.88
C LEU A 310 -7.68 -16.40 14.95
N ALA A 311 -7.24 -17.56 15.47
CA ALA A 311 -6.73 -18.65 14.66
C ALA A 311 -7.79 -19.16 13.67
N LEU A 312 -9.03 -19.35 14.13
CA LEU A 312 -10.15 -19.77 13.30
C LEU A 312 -10.46 -18.75 12.21
N ARG A 313 -10.36 -17.45 12.51
CA ARG A 313 -10.53 -16.40 11.52
C ARG A 313 -9.48 -16.48 10.42
N ALA A 314 -8.20 -16.63 10.80
CA ALA A 314 -7.11 -16.79 9.84
C ALA A 314 -7.30 -18.05 8.97
N ALA A 315 -7.72 -19.18 9.57
CA ALA A 315 -8.02 -20.41 8.84
C ALA A 315 -9.18 -20.23 7.82
N ASN A 316 -10.25 -19.53 8.20
CA ASN A 316 -11.38 -19.22 7.31
C ASN A 316 -10.97 -18.34 6.12
N LEU A 317 -9.96 -17.48 6.30
CA LEU A 317 -9.37 -16.66 5.23
C LEU A 317 -8.29 -17.40 4.45
N LYS A 318 -8.04 -18.68 4.77
CA LYS A 318 -7.00 -19.53 4.19
C LYS A 318 -5.59 -18.92 4.29
N ALA A 319 -5.32 -18.23 5.39
CA ALA A 319 -3.96 -17.84 5.72
C ALA A 319 -3.08 -19.11 5.80
N ALA A 320 -1.84 -19.02 5.34
CA ALA A 320 -0.88 -20.11 5.37
C ALA A 320 -0.37 -20.41 6.80
N GLY A 321 -0.43 -19.45 7.73
CA GLY A 321 -0.04 -19.70 9.11
C GLY A 321 0.02 -18.44 9.99
N ILE A 322 0.40 -18.65 11.25
CA ILE A 322 0.61 -17.58 12.23
C ILE A 322 1.92 -17.83 12.97
N VAL A 323 2.75 -16.80 13.12
CA VAL A 323 4.00 -16.84 13.89
C VAL A 323 3.97 -15.74 14.93
N THR A 324 4.33 -16.05 16.18
CA THR A 324 4.44 -15.07 17.25
C THR A 324 5.63 -15.35 18.15
N ASP A 325 6.45 -14.35 18.47
CA ASP A 325 7.46 -14.47 19.53
C ASP A 325 6.87 -14.24 20.94
N GLY A 326 5.54 -14.25 21.07
CA GLY A 326 4.79 -14.15 22.31
C GLY A 326 4.17 -15.48 22.77
N GLY A 327 3.23 -15.37 23.72
CA GLY A 327 2.46 -16.51 24.22
C GLY A 327 1.22 -16.80 23.37
N ILE A 328 0.78 -18.05 23.36
CA ILE A 328 -0.46 -18.50 22.72
C ILE A 328 -1.50 -18.78 23.81
N ARG A 329 -2.66 -18.15 23.72
CA ARG A 329 -3.82 -18.44 24.56
C ARG A 329 -4.62 -19.58 23.96
N ASP A 330 -5.35 -20.32 24.80
CA ASP A 330 -6.23 -21.41 24.39
C ASP A 330 -5.48 -22.43 23.53
N PHE A 331 -4.26 -22.78 23.98
CA PHE A 331 -3.27 -23.53 23.21
C PHE A 331 -3.82 -24.81 22.60
N THR A 332 -4.54 -25.62 23.38
CA THR A 332 -5.14 -26.88 22.89
C THR A 332 -6.19 -26.63 21.81
N PRO A 333 -7.21 -25.77 22.02
CA PRO A 333 -8.11 -25.35 20.94
C PRO A 333 -7.39 -24.81 19.69
N VAL A 334 -6.34 -23.99 19.84
CA VAL A 334 -5.55 -23.47 18.70
C VAL A 334 -4.89 -24.61 17.92
N THR A 335 -4.39 -25.66 18.58
CA THR A 335 -3.82 -26.86 17.94
C THR A 335 -4.85 -27.66 17.13
N GLU A 336 -6.14 -27.54 17.45
CA GLU A 336 -7.24 -28.21 16.73
C GLU A 336 -7.71 -27.40 15.51
N VAL A 337 -7.36 -26.11 15.41
CA VAL A 337 -7.64 -25.31 14.22
C VAL A 337 -6.72 -25.75 13.08
N ASP A 338 -7.29 -25.88 11.88
CA ASP A 338 -6.55 -26.27 10.67
C ASP A 338 -5.74 -25.10 10.08
N ILE A 339 -4.77 -24.63 10.87
CA ILE A 339 -3.78 -23.62 10.46
C ILE A 339 -2.47 -23.83 11.22
N PRO A 340 -1.30 -23.79 10.54
CA PRO A 340 0.00 -23.79 11.19
C PRO A 340 0.18 -22.62 12.17
N VAL A 341 0.58 -22.91 13.41
CA VAL A 341 0.87 -21.87 14.40
C VAL A 341 2.21 -22.12 15.08
N PHE A 342 3.08 -21.12 15.04
CA PHE A 342 4.37 -21.09 15.72
C PHE A 342 4.34 -20.05 16.84
N GLY A 343 4.66 -20.47 18.05
CA GLY A 343 4.74 -19.57 19.20
C GLY A 343 5.72 -20.03 20.27
N ARG A 344 5.97 -19.21 21.29
CA ARG A 344 6.97 -19.55 22.32
C ARG A 344 6.45 -20.48 23.40
N THR A 345 5.23 -20.22 23.89
CA THR A 345 4.66 -20.96 25.01
C THR A 345 3.13 -20.82 25.06
N ALA A 346 2.47 -21.76 25.74
CA ALA A 346 1.09 -21.60 26.15
C ALA A 346 0.99 -20.57 27.29
N HIS A 347 0.04 -19.65 27.22
CA HIS A 347 -0.19 -18.65 28.28
C HIS A 347 -1.68 -18.29 28.43
N PRO A 348 -2.27 -18.32 29.64
CA PRO A 348 -3.72 -18.13 29.81
C PRO A 348 -4.18 -16.67 29.78
N ALA A 349 -3.28 -15.70 30.01
CA ALA A 349 -3.66 -14.29 30.08
C ALA A 349 -4.00 -13.68 28.71
N VAL A 350 -4.91 -12.72 28.75
CA VAL A 350 -5.47 -12.02 27.58
C VAL A 350 -4.68 -10.78 27.18
N LEU A 351 -4.98 -10.27 25.99
CA LEU A 351 -4.51 -8.96 25.51
C LEU A 351 -4.79 -7.86 26.54
N GLY A 352 -3.86 -6.91 26.70
CA GLY A 352 -3.97 -5.82 27.69
C GLY A 352 -3.30 -6.09 29.03
N ARG A 353 -2.84 -7.33 29.30
CA ARG A 353 -1.94 -7.58 30.44
C ARG A 353 -0.54 -7.03 30.21
N LYS A 354 0.05 -7.38 29.05
CA LYS A 354 1.44 -7.02 28.70
C LYS A 354 1.59 -6.39 27.33
N HIS A 355 0.61 -6.62 26.46
CA HIS A 355 0.69 -6.22 25.06
C HIS A 355 -0.45 -5.29 24.68
N LEU A 356 -0.09 -4.27 23.92
CA LEU A 356 -1.01 -3.37 23.21
C LEU A 356 -0.75 -3.54 21.71
N PRO A 357 -1.75 -3.95 20.91
CA PRO A 357 -1.59 -4.01 19.46
C PRO A 357 -1.52 -2.60 18.89
N TYR A 358 -0.61 -2.34 17.95
CA TYR A 358 -0.36 -0.98 17.49
C TYR A 358 -0.20 -0.86 15.97
N ASP A 359 0.93 -1.29 15.42
CA ASP A 359 1.22 -1.16 13.99
C ASP A 359 0.92 -2.46 13.24
N THR A 360 0.50 -2.34 11.98
CA THR A 360 0.34 -3.44 11.02
C THR A 360 1.10 -3.12 9.74
N ASP A 361 1.56 -4.13 9.02
CA ASP A 361 2.22 -4.02 7.71
C ASP A 361 3.43 -3.07 7.70
N ILE A 362 4.24 -3.13 8.76
CA ILE A 362 5.55 -2.47 8.86
C ILE A 362 6.66 -3.51 9.05
N ALA A 363 7.91 -3.09 8.88
CA ALA A 363 9.04 -3.94 9.28
C ALA A 363 9.03 -4.15 10.81
N ILE A 364 9.17 -5.40 11.25
CA ILE A 364 9.15 -5.80 12.66
C ILE A 364 10.36 -6.67 13.02
N GLY A 365 10.66 -6.78 14.31
CA GLY A 365 11.69 -7.66 14.87
C GLY A 365 11.07 -8.81 15.66
N CYS A 366 10.68 -9.90 15.00
CA CYS A 366 10.07 -11.06 15.64
C CYS A 366 11.12 -12.12 15.95
N GLY A 367 11.30 -12.49 17.22
CA GLY A 367 12.26 -13.52 17.62
C GLY A 367 13.69 -13.17 17.18
N ASN A 368 14.11 -11.90 17.37
CA ASN A 368 15.40 -11.36 16.94
C ASN A 368 15.69 -11.40 15.42
N THR A 369 14.68 -11.70 14.59
CA THR A 369 14.78 -11.70 13.12
C THR A 369 13.94 -10.56 12.55
N THR A 370 14.50 -9.84 11.57
CA THR A 370 13.79 -8.77 10.87
C THR A 370 12.84 -9.38 9.85
N VAL A 371 11.59 -8.93 9.84
CA VAL A 371 10.56 -9.37 8.90
C VAL A 371 9.92 -8.16 8.26
N PHE A 372 9.98 -8.07 6.93
CA PHE A 372 9.22 -7.12 6.14
C PHE A 372 7.93 -7.77 5.64
N PRO A 373 6.82 -7.00 5.52
CA PRO A 373 5.69 -7.44 4.72
C PRO A 373 6.17 -7.85 3.32
N GLY A 374 5.71 -9.01 2.85
CA GLY A 374 6.15 -9.59 1.59
C GLY A 374 7.32 -10.55 1.66
N ASP A 375 8.08 -10.65 2.76
CA ASP A 375 9.09 -11.70 2.92
C ASP A 375 8.47 -13.10 2.82
N ILE A 376 9.24 -14.08 2.37
CA ILE A 376 8.78 -15.47 2.26
C ILE A 376 9.15 -16.21 3.53
N LEU A 377 8.18 -16.90 4.14
CA LEU A 377 8.41 -17.69 5.35
C LEU A 377 8.22 -19.18 5.06
N VAL A 378 9.14 -19.98 5.58
CA VAL A 378 9.04 -21.44 5.63
C VAL A 378 9.18 -21.89 7.07
N GLY A 379 8.26 -22.71 7.55
CA GLY A 379 8.30 -23.27 8.90
C GLY A 379 8.11 -24.77 8.91
N ASP A 380 8.90 -25.45 9.73
CA ASP A 380 8.79 -26.88 10.03
C ASP A 380 9.10 -27.12 11.53
N ASP A 381 9.26 -28.38 11.95
CA ASP A 381 9.52 -28.69 13.35
C ASP A 381 10.85 -28.10 13.90
N ASP A 382 11.79 -27.71 13.04
CA ASP A 382 13.07 -27.09 13.44
C ASP A 382 12.94 -25.56 13.67
N GLY A 383 11.86 -24.94 13.19
CA GLY A 383 11.57 -23.53 13.42
C GLY A 383 10.99 -22.82 12.21
N VAL A 384 11.21 -21.50 12.12
CA VAL A 384 10.71 -20.67 11.02
C VAL A 384 11.84 -19.84 10.44
N ILE A 385 12.03 -19.93 9.13
CA ILE A 385 13.02 -19.18 8.35
C ILE A 385 12.33 -18.07 7.56
N VAL A 386 12.94 -16.89 7.58
CA VAL A 386 12.56 -15.70 6.82
C VAL A 386 13.52 -15.56 5.64
N ILE A 387 12.97 -15.52 4.44
CA ILE A 387 13.70 -15.46 3.19
C ILE A 387 13.34 -14.13 2.52
N PRO A 388 14.32 -13.23 2.30
CA PRO A 388 14.08 -12.02 1.52
C PRO A 388 13.50 -12.39 0.15
N ARG A 389 12.39 -11.77 -0.23
CA ARG A 389 11.64 -12.12 -1.46
C ARG A 389 12.53 -12.20 -2.71
N ALA A 390 13.43 -11.23 -2.87
CA ALA A 390 14.37 -11.16 -4.00
C ALA A 390 15.33 -12.36 -4.09
N LEU A 391 15.54 -13.10 -3.00
CA LEU A 391 16.43 -14.26 -2.94
C LEU A 391 15.67 -15.60 -2.95
N ALA A 392 14.35 -15.58 -2.87
CA ALA A 392 13.56 -16.78 -2.58
C ALA A 392 13.74 -17.88 -3.63
N TRP A 393 13.68 -17.55 -4.92
CA TRP A 393 13.92 -18.50 -6.01
C TRP A 393 15.31 -19.12 -5.97
N GLU A 394 16.34 -18.29 -5.82
CA GLU A 394 17.73 -18.74 -5.80
C GLU A 394 18.00 -19.67 -4.61
N VAL A 395 17.52 -19.28 -3.43
CA VAL A 395 17.66 -20.05 -2.18
C VAL A 395 16.90 -21.37 -2.26
N ALA A 396 15.65 -21.35 -2.75
CA ALA A 396 14.82 -22.54 -2.89
C ALA A 396 15.45 -23.58 -3.83
N ILE A 397 15.92 -23.16 -5.01
CA ILE A 397 16.57 -24.05 -5.97
C ILE A 397 17.89 -24.59 -5.43
N ALA A 398 18.72 -23.74 -4.81
CA ALA A 398 19.99 -24.16 -4.23
C ALA A 398 19.78 -25.19 -3.11
N ALA A 399 18.76 -25.00 -2.29
CA ALA A 399 18.42 -25.91 -1.21
C ALA A 399 17.85 -27.23 -1.76
N ALA A 400 16.95 -27.20 -2.75
CA ALA A 400 16.46 -28.42 -3.40
C ALA A 400 17.58 -29.25 -4.08
N LYS A 401 18.55 -28.59 -4.71
CA LYS A 401 19.75 -29.27 -5.24
C LYS A 401 20.58 -29.92 -4.14
N LYS A 402 20.67 -29.27 -2.99
CA LYS A 402 21.41 -29.77 -1.84
C LYS A 402 20.71 -31.00 -1.23
N GLU A 403 19.38 -31.01 -1.17
CA GLU A 403 18.61 -32.18 -0.73
C GLU A 403 18.88 -33.41 -1.61
N ILE A 404 18.91 -33.26 -2.94
CA ILE A 404 19.28 -34.37 -3.85
C ILE A 404 20.67 -34.93 -3.53
N GLN A 405 21.63 -34.06 -3.19
CA GLN A 405 22.97 -34.49 -2.78
C GLN A 405 22.92 -35.22 -1.43
N ASP A 406 22.16 -34.70 -0.47
CA ASP A 406 22.12 -35.22 0.89
C ASP A 406 21.38 -36.56 0.97
N GLU A 407 20.33 -36.76 0.16
CA GLU A 407 19.69 -38.07 -0.05
C GLU A 407 20.67 -39.10 -0.61
N TRP A 408 21.42 -38.72 -1.67
CA TRP A 408 22.44 -39.60 -2.24
C TRP A 408 23.53 -39.96 -1.23
N VAL A 409 24.00 -38.97 -0.46
CA VAL A 409 24.97 -39.19 0.63
C VAL A 409 24.40 -40.13 1.68
N ALA A 410 23.15 -39.92 2.11
CA ALA A 410 22.50 -40.75 3.12
C ALA A 410 22.41 -42.22 2.67
N GLU A 411 22.09 -42.49 1.40
CA GLU A 411 22.10 -43.86 0.85
C GLU A 411 23.50 -44.48 0.86
N ARG A 412 24.55 -43.74 0.48
CA ARG A 412 25.94 -44.22 0.56
C ARG A 412 26.37 -44.51 2.01
N VAL A 413 25.93 -43.70 2.98
CA VAL A 413 26.17 -43.96 4.40
C VAL A 413 25.43 -45.22 4.87
N LYS A 414 24.17 -45.43 4.44
CA LYS A 414 23.40 -46.66 4.73
C LYS A 414 24.07 -47.93 4.18
N GLU A 415 24.77 -47.81 3.05
CA GLU A 415 25.59 -48.88 2.47
C GLU A 415 26.88 -49.17 3.27
N GLY A 416 27.21 -48.35 4.27
CA GLY A 416 28.33 -48.55 5.19
C GLY A 416 29.59 -47.75 4.85
N HIS A 417 29.52 -46.81 3.91
CA HIS A 417 30.66 -45.94 3.58
C HIS A 417 30.93 -44.89 4.68
N PRO A 418 32.21 -44.53 4.92
CA PRO A 418 32.55 -43.49 5.90
C PRO A 418 32.11 -42.10 5.44
N VAL A 419 31.75 -41.24 6.40
CA VAL A 419 31.30 -39.86 6.12
C VAL A 419 32.43 -38.93 5.68
N ASP A 420 33.68 -39.25 6.01
CA ASP A 420 34.83 -38.42 5.66
C ASP A 420 35.03 -38.39 4.14
N GLY A 421 35.08 -37.18 3.60
CA GLY A 421 35.08 -36.92 2.16
C GLY A 421 33.77 -37.24 1.42
N LEU A 422 32.77 -37.84 2.07
CA LEU A 422 31.44 -38.11 1.52
C LEU A 422 30.43 -37.00 1.88
N PHE A 423 30.56 -36.38 3.06
CA PHE A 423 29.70 -35.27 3.50
C PHE A 423 30.52 -34.05 3.97
N PRO A 424 30.72 -33.03 3.11
CA PRO A 424 30.29 -32.95 1.72
C PRO A 424 31.14 -33.82 0.77
N PRO A 425 30.60 -34.22 -0.42
CA PRO A 425 31.35 -35.02 -1.39
C PRO A 425 32.59 -34.30 -1.91
N THR A 426 33.76 -34.94 -1.75
CA THR A 426 35.06 -34.48 -2.25
C THR A 426 35.81 -35.64 -2.91
N GLY A 427 36.89 -35.37 -3.63
CA GLY A 427 37.73 -36.41 -4.25
C GLY A 427 36.93 -37.35 -5.16
N GLU A 428 36.98 -38.65 -4.86
CA GLU A 428 36.26 -39.69 -5.61
C GLU A 428 34.74 -39.59 -5.45
N TRP A 429 34.23 -39.22 -4.27
CA TRP A 429 32.80 -39.07 -4.02
C TRP A 429 32.18 -37.92 -4.83
N LYS A 430 32.95 -36.85 -5.08
CA LYS A 430 32.51 -35.77 -5.96
C LYS A 430 32.31 -36.26 -7.41
N LYS A 431 33.18 -37.15 -7.89
CA LYS A 431 33.05 -37.76 -9.22
C LYS A 431 31.87 -38.73 -9.25
N ALA A 432 31.75 -39.60 -8.25
CA ALA A 432 30.64 -40.54 -8.14
C ALA A 432 29.26 -39.85 -8.07
N TYR A 433 29.17 -38.69 -7.40
CA TYR A 433 27.95 -37.89 -7.39
C TYR A 433 27.66 -37.24 -8.75
N ALA A 434 28.68 -36.75 -9.45
CA ALA A 434 28.51 -36.23 -10.82
C ALA A 434 28.03 -37.34 -11.78
N ASP A 435 28.65 -38.51 -11.73
CA ASP A 435 28.24 -39.67 -12.52
C ASP A 435 26.79 -40.10 -12.18
N TYR A 436 26.40 -40.01 -10.90
CA TYR A 436 25.01 -40.25 -10.48
C TYR A 436 24.04 -39.26 -11.13
N LEU A 437 24.35 -37.96 -11.13
CA LEU A 437 23.52 -36.95 -11.78
C LEU A 437 23.42 -37.13 -13.30
N ASP A 438 24.52 -37.52 -13.95
CA ASP A 438 24.53 -37.78 -15.40
C ASP A 438 23.65 -38.99 -15.79
N ASN A 439 23.54 -39.98 -14.89
CA ASN A 439 22.66 -41.13 -15.06
C ASN A 439 21.20 -40.85 -14.64
N HIS A 440 20.96 -39.75 -13.94
CA HIS A 440 19.66 -39.32 -13.43
C HIS A 440 19.33 -37.86 -13.79
N PRO A 441 19.36 -37.48 -15.08
CA PRO A 441 19.14 -36.10 -15.51
C PRO A 441 17.74 -35.57 -15.13
N GLU A 442 16.77 -36.46 -14.93
CA GLU A 442 15.42 -36.13 -14.49
C GLU A 442 15.38 -35.41 -13.14
N LEU A 443 16.33 -35.67 -12.24
CA LEU A 443 16.38 -35.04 -10.91
C LEU A 443 16.64 -33.54 -11.00
N MET A 444 17.52 -33.13 -11.90
CA MET A 444 17.83 -31.71 -12.14
C MET A 444 16.79 -31.06 -13.06
N ALA A 445 16.27 -31.80 -14.04
CA ALA A 445 15.24 -31.30 -14.95
C ALA A 445 13.87 -31.08 -14.28
N ALA A 446 13.60 -31.76 -13.16
CA ALA A 446 12.37 -31.57 -12.37
C ALA A 446 12.37 -30.28 -11.54
N LEU A 447 13.50 -29.59 -11.41
CA LEU A 447 13.56 -28.31 -10.71
C LEU A 447 13.02 -27.18 -11.60
N PRO A 448 12.16 -26.31 -11.08
CA PRO A 448 11.61 -25.19 -11.86
C PRO A 448 12.70 -24.20 -12.24
N THR A 449 12.47 -23.48 -13.34
CA THR A 449 13.34 -22.38 -13.77
C THR A 449 12.78 -21.08 -13.19
N PRO A 450 13.60 -20.23 -12.56
CA PRO A 450 13.12 -18.93 -12.09
C PRO A 450 12.50 -18.14 -13.25
N PRO A 451 11.41 -17.39 -13.02
CA PRO A 451 10.95 -16.42 -14.00
C PRO A 451 12.07 -15.43 -14.29
N GLU A 452 12.14 -14.95 -15.54
CA GLU A 452 13.08 -13.89 -15.91
C GLU A 452 12.87 -12.70 -14.94
N ALA A 453 13.97 -12.19 -14.37
CA ALA A 453 13.91 -11.04 -13.48
C ALA A 453 13.26 -9.87 -14.24
N LYS A 454 12.08 -9.44 -13.79
CA LYS A 454 11.39 -8.26 -14.32
C LYS A 454 12.10 -6.99 -13.89
#